data_AF-A0A350LTF4-F1
#
_entry.id   AF-A0A350LTF4-F1
#
_cell.length_a   1.000
_cell.length_b   1.000
_cell.length_c   1.000
_cell.angle_alpha   90.00
_cell.angle_beta   90.00
_cell.angle_gamma   90.00
#
_symmetry.space_group_name_H-M   'P 1'
#
loop_
_entity.id
_entity.type
_entity.pdbx_description
1 polymer ?
#
loop_
_entity_poly.entity_id
_entity_poly.type
_entity_poly.pdbx_seq_one_letter_code
_entity_poly.pdbx_strand_id
1 'polypeptide(L)' 'GYLRGLGASRIVPREDLAETVKRPLESENWTGCVDAVGGAMLARVLGQMKYGASVAAVGLAGGAN' A
#
# COMPACT_ATOMS: atom_id res chain seq x y z
N GLY A 1 16.53 1.89 -13.55
CA GLY A 1 15.09 1.68 -13.83
C GLY A 1 14.32 2.95 -13.50
N TYR A 2 13.21 3.23 -14.20
CA TYR A 2 12.46 4.49 -14.12
C TYR A 2 12.23 4.98 -12.69
N LEU A 3 11.61 4.16 -11.82
CA LEU A 3 11.30 4.54 -10.44
C LEU A 3 12.53 4.85 -9.58
N ARG A 4 13.64 4.12 -9.75
CA ARG A 4 14.89 4.40 -9.03
C ARG A 4 15.52 5.72 -9.50
N GLY A 5 15.35 6.07 -10.77
CA GLY A 5 15.80 7.36 -11.31
C GLY A 5 15.03 8.55 -10.71
N LEU A 6 13.81 8.33 -10.22
CA LEU A 6 13.00 9.32 -9.51
C LEU A 6 13.25 9.33 -7.98
N GLY A 7 14.16 8.50 -7.48
CA GLY A 7 14.52 8.47 -6.05
C GLY A 7 13.87 7.35 -5.23
N ALA A 8 13.20 6.38 -5.84
CA ALA A 8 12.67 5.23 -5.10
C ALA A 8 13.79 4.41 -4.45
N SER A 9 13.84 4.39 -3.12
CA SER A 9 14.80 3.60 -2.33
C SER A 9 14.47 2.10 -2.35
N ARG A 10 13.18 1.76 -2.31
CA ARG A 10 12.65 0.39 -2.36
C ARG A 10 11.62 0.26 -3.47
N ILE A 11 11.67 -0.85 -4.20
CA ILE A 11 10.63 -1.26 -5.14
C ILE A 11 9.95 -2.48 -4.53
N VAL A 12 8.62 -2.42 -4.40
CA VAL A 12 7.81 -3.53 -3.89
C VAL A 12 7.02 -4.11 -5.06
N PRO A 13 7.11 -5.43 -5.30
CA PRO A 13 6.27 -6.12 -6.27
C PRO A 13 4.79 -5.93 -5.97
N ARG A 14 3.95 -5.87 -7.01
CA ARG A 14 2.51 -5.62 -6.82
C ARG A 14 1.84 -6.79 -6.11
N GLU A 15 2.22 -8.00 -6.45
CA GLU A 15 1.77 -9.28 -5.91
C GLU A 15 1.95 -9.38 -4.38
N ASP A 16 2.95 -8.70 -3.83
CA ASP A 16 3.19 -8.64 -2.37
C ASP A 16 2.10 -7.85 -1.64
N LEU A 17 1.24 -7.10 -2.35
CA LEU A 17 0.19 -6.26 -1.77
C LEU A 17 -1.18 -6.43 -2.43
N ALA A 18 -1.28 -7.11 -3.57
CA ALA A 18 -2.49 -7.13 -4.41
C ALA A 18 -3.69 -7.85 -3.80
N GLU A 19 -3.45 -8.78 -2.89
CA GLU A 19 -4.49 -9.62 -2.28
C GLU A 19 -4.63 -9.31 -0.80
N THR A 20 -5.87 -9.31 -0.30
CA THR A 20 -6.14 -9.22 1.15
C THR A 20 -5.71 -10.49 1.88
N VAL A 21 -5.26 -10.33 3.12
CA VAL A 21 -4.95 -11.45 4.01
C VAL A 21 -6.02 -11.62 5.08
N LYS A 22 -6.15 -12.83 5.65
CA LYS A 22 -7.13 -13.12 6.71
C LYS A 22 -6.86 -12.35 8.01
N ARG A 23 -5.60 -12.00 8.26
CA ARG A 23 -5.19 -11.33 9.50
C ARG A 23 -5.48 -9.82 9.37
N PRO A 24 -6.23 -9.20 10.30
CA PRO A 24 -6.62 -7.80 10.18
C PRO A 24 -5.44 -6.83 10.35
N LEU A 25 -4.41 -7.21 11.11
CA LEU A 25 -3.18 -6.45 11.28
C LEU A 25 -1.97 -7.32 10.97
N GLU A 26 -1.04 -6.76 10.22
CA GLU A 26 0.24 -7.35 9.89
C GLU A 26 1.39 -6.62 10.58
N SER A 27 2.63 -6.99 10.28
CA SER A 27 3.79 -6.24 10.77
C SER A 27 3.78 -4.81 10.25
N GLU A 28 4.08 -3.87 11.14
CA GLU A 28 4.12 -2.45 10.82
C GLU A 28 5.31 -2.09 9.91
N ASN A 29 5.03 -1.69 8.67
CA ASN A 29 6.03 -1.41 7.65
C ASN A 29 6.01 0.04 7.15
N TRP A 30 4.85 0.71 7.18
CA TRP A 30 4.65 1.98 6.48
C TRP A 30 4.41 3.14 7.46
N THR A 31 5.24 4.17 7.41
CA THR A 31 5.05 5.42 8.18
C THR A 31 4.01 6.37 7.55
N GLY A 32 3.62 6.11 6.31
CA GLY A 32 2.65 6.87 5.53
C GLY A 32 2.44 6.23 4.16
N CYS A 33 1.30 6.49 3.52
CA CYS A 33 1.01 6.00 2.18
C CYS A 33 0.24 7.04 1.35
N VAL A 34 0.59 7.16 0.07
CA VAL A 34 -0.21 7.86 -0.94
C VAL A 34 -0.73 6.79 -1.89
N ASP A 35 -2.04 6.58 -1.89
CA ASP A 35 -2.67 5.46 -2.59
C ASP A 35 -3.42 5.93 -3.83
N ALA A 36 -2.85 5.65 -5.01
CA ALA A 36 -3.49 5.88 -6.30
C ALA A 36 -4.23 4.65 -6.86
N VAL A 37 -4.29 3.55 -6.10
CA VAL A 37 -4.83 2.27 -6.56
C VAL A 37 -6.18 1.98 -5.92
N GLY A 38 -6.31 2.01 -4.60
CA GLY A 38 -7.53 1.60 -3.91
C GLY A 38 -7.75 0.08 -3.87
N GLY A 39 -8.99 -0.34 -3.62
CA GLY A 39 -9.41 -1.75 -3.62
C GLY A 39 -8.70 -2.64 -2.59
N ALA A 40 -8.52 -3.92 -2.92
CA ALA A 40 -7.88 -4.92 -2.07
C ALA A 40 -6.45 -4.55 -1.65
N MET A 41 -5.73 -3.82 -2.50
CA MET A 41 -4.38 -3.35 -2.21
C MET A 41 -4.37 -2.30 -1.08
N LEU A 42 -5.28 -1.34 -1.13
CA LEU A 42 -5.46 -0.38 -0.04
C LEU A 42 -5.83 -1.10 1.26
N ALA A 43 -6.76 -2.06 1.20
CA ALA A 43 -7.17 -2.85 2.37
C ALA A 43 -5.98 -3.58 3.02
N ARG A 44 -5.08 -4.16 2.22
CA ARG A 44 -3.85 -4.79 2.74
C ARG A 44 -2.86 -3.78 3.31
N VAL A 45 -2.65 -2.65 2.64
CA VAL A 45 -1.72 -1.61 3.12
C VAL A 45 -2.16 -1.06 4.48
N LEU A 46 -3.47 -0.88 4.71
CA LEU A 46 -4.00 -0.43 6.00
C LEU A 46 -3.59 -1.32 7.18
N GLY A 47 -3.57 -2.65 6.98
CA GLY A 47 -3.13 -3.60 8.00
C GLY A 47 -1.62 -3.56 8.30
N GLN A 48 -0.82 -2.89 7.47
CA GLN A 48 0.64 -2.80 7.59
C GLN A 48 1.12 -1.40 8.00
N MET A 49 0.21 -0.46 8.26
CA MET A 49 0.55 0.89 8.67
C MET A 49 1.15 0.87 10.08
N LYS A 50 2.19 1.67 10.29
CA LYS A 50 2.71 1.93 11.63
C LYS A 50 1.68 2.62 12.50
N TYR A 51 1.80 2.41 13.80
CA TYR A 51 0.96 3.10 14.77
C TYR A 51 0.99 4.63 14.54
N GLY A 52 -0.19 5.24 14.48
CA GLY A 52 -0.35 6.68 14.25
C GLY A 52 -0.06 7.17 12.83
N ALA A 53 0.24 6.27 11.89
CA ALA A 53 0.43 6.64 10.48
C ALA A 53 -0.91 6.91 9.77
N SER A 54 -0.82 7.47 8.56
CA SER A 54 -2.00 7.83 7.75
C SER A 54 -1.84 7.40 6.30
N VAL A 55 -2.98 7.22 5.62
CA VAL A 55 -3.06 6.98 4.18
C VAL A 55 -3.83 8.11 3.52
N ALA A 56 -3.28 8.71 2.47
CA ALA A 56 -3.97 9.63 1.58
C ALA A 56 -4.49 8.87 0.35
N ALA A 57 -5.80 8.55 0.34
CA ALA A 57 -6.44 7.85 -0.77
C ALA A 57 -6.78 8.84 -1.91
N VAL A 58 -6.22 8.60 -3.10
CA VAL A 58 -6.34 9.48 -4.27
C VAL A 58 -6.77 8.76 -5.56
N GLY A 59 -6.90 7.43 -5.56
CA GLY A 59 -7.27 6.67 -6.75
C GLY A 59 -8.06 5.38 -6.49
N LEU A 60 -8.61 4.84 -7.58
CA LEU A 60 -9.53 3.68 -7.60
C LEU A 60 -9.21 2.69 -8.73
N ALA A 61 -8.00 2.71 -9.28
CA ALA A 61 -7.57 1.83 -10.37
C ALA A 61 -7.61 0.33 -10.00
N GLY A 62 -7.64 -0.01 -8.71
CA GLY A 62 -7.79 -1.35 -8.16
C GLY A 62 -9.24 -1.76 -7.92
N GLY A 63 -10.23 -0.92 -8.25
CA GLY A 63 -11.65 -1.17 -8.05
C GLY A 63 -12.21 -0.56 -6.75
N ALA A 64 -13.53 -0.40 -6.70
CA ALA A 64 -14.26 0.23 -5.59
C ALA A 64 -15.22 -0.71 -4.85
N ASN A 65 -15.25 -2.01 -5.22
CA ASN A 65 -16.22 -2.99 -4.76
C ASN A 65 -15.53 -4.24 -4.22
#